data_AF-A0A1E3NJB5-F1
#
_entry.id   AF-A0A1E3NJB5-F1
#
_cell.length_a   1.000
_cell.length_b   1.000
_cell.length_c   1.000
_cell.angle_alpha   90.00
_cell.angle_beta   90.00
_cell.angle_gamma   90.00
#
_symmetry.space_group_name_H-M   'P 1'
#
loop_
_entity.id
_entity.type
_entity.pdbx_description
1 polymer ?
#
loop_
_entity_poly.entity_id
_entity_poly.type
_entity_poly.pdbx_seq_one_letter_code
_entity_poly.pdbx_strand_id
1 'polypeptide(L)'
;MKNNLVHAEFVPSADTHPNALLQDTPPQVIAALHSIYPFLIAANRVLSFVTWTTESYYRNFVLMFIYILSVLHWNNYIIIVLPTFIVLAYCCTNWFVKTSFVDTAYFMTPPTLEEIVDTLDNFNMRASFVSRINAPSKDFRRLFVNLCLLTPFYVYLMKNYISYKVWMVCTSLFVFTYYSTWFIALRRLLFRLKPVKRLLGLFTGENYSVADNELEVTLLNLNTKNSIDRNTKVIEFHLLENERRWVGLGWCKRMMFFERSPYCTLDLKQYLGSLDDFCFPKLKNYENTKWIWLDKSWVPDQKGWTYCDNYWNHPQHGDSVTRYTRSRQLRRQCLVVLNK
;
A
#
# COMPACT_ATOMS: atom_id res chain seq x y z
N MET A 1 27.02 -33.86 -40.87
CA MET A 1 25.58 -33.59 -41.13
C MET A 1 24.83 -33.70 -39.80
N LYS A 2 24.09 -32.63 -39.47
CA LYS A 2 23.08 -32.46 -38.40
C LYS A 2 23.49 -32.71 -36.94
N ASN A 3 23.82 -31.60 -36.25
CA ASN A 3 23.73 -31.47 -34.80
C ASN A 3 22.26 -31.60 -34.38
N ASN A 4 21.91 -32.68 -33.67
CA ASN A 4 20.62 -32.81 -32.99
C ASN A 4 20.66 -32.02 -31.69
N LEU A 5 20.38 -30.72 -31.76
CA LEU A 5 20.03 -29.93 -30.59
C LEU A 5 18.57 -30.23 -30.24
N VAL A 6 18.37 -31.06 -29.21
CA VAL A 6 17.06 -31.25 -28.59
C VAL A 6 16.82 -30.04 -27.70
N HIS A 7 15.93 -29.14 -28.13
CA HIS A 7 15.38 -28.14 -27.23
C HIS A 7 14.29 -28.82 -26.40
N ALA A 8 14.47 -28.87 -25.08
CA ALA A 8 13.37 -29.13 -24.16
C ALA A 8 12.47 -27.89 -24.19
N GLU A 9 11.29 -28.02 -24.78
CA GLU A 9 10.23 -27.03 -24.59
C GLU A 9 9.74 -27.17 -23.15
N PHE A 10 9.97 -26.13 -22.34
CA PHE A 10 9.42 -26.06 -21.00
C PHE A 10 7.90 -25.90 -21.13
N VAL A 11 7.19 -27.02 -21.11
CA VAL A 11 5.75 -27.01 -20.85
C VAL A 11 5.59 -26.50 -19.41
N PRO A 12 4.95 -25.34 -19.19
CA PRO A 12 4.72 -24.87 -17.84
C PRO A 12 3.81 -25.88 -17.13
N SER A 13 4.37 -26.54 -16.12
CA SER A 13 3.64 -27.44 -15.24
C SER A 13 2.68 -26.64 -14.37
N ALA A 14 1.40 -26.67 -14.76
CA ALA A 14 0.19 -26.59 -13.95
C ALA A 14 0.10 -25.50 -12.87
N ASP A 15 -0.67 -24.45 -13.18
CA ASP A 15 -1.71 -24.02 -12.25
C ASP A 15 -3.03 -24.67 -12.69
N THR A 16 -3.63 -25.38 -11.74
CA THR A 16 -4.76 -26.27 -11.87
C THR A 16 -6.08 -25.53 -12.11
N HIS A 17 -6.58 -25.53 -13.34
CA HIS A 17 -8.02 -25.66 -13.56
C HIS A 17 -8.28 -27.13 -13.92
N PRO A 18 -9.07 -27.87 -13.11
CA PRO A 18 -9.24 -29.28 -13.34
C PRO A 18 -10.12 -29.47 -14.58
N ASN A 19 -9.61 -30.22 -15.56
CA ASN A 19 -10.38 -30.83 -16.66
C ASN A 19 -11.62 -31.63 -16.16
N ALA A 20 -11.80 -31.79 -14.85
CA ALA A 20 -12.98 -32.34 -14.18
C ALA A 20 -14.25 -31.48 -14.33
N LEU A 21 -14.15 -30.16 -14.51
CA LEU A 21 -15.33 -29.28 -14.63
C LEU A 21 -16.14 -29.53 -15.92
N LEU A 22 -15.48 -30.01 -16.99
CA LEU A 22 -16.12 -30.32 -18.27
C LEU A 22 -17.00 -31.56 -18.21
N GLN A 23 -16.74 -32.48 -17.28
CA GLN A 23 -17.41 -33.78 -17.23
C GLN A 23 -18.65 -33.79 -16.32
N ASP A 24 -18.71 -32.88 -15.34
CA ASP A 24 -19.76 -32.86 -14.30
C ASP A 24 -20.73 -31.66 -14.38
N THR A 25 -20.49 -30.67 -15.26
CA THR A 25 -21.36 -29.48 -15.31
C THR A 25 -22.65 -29.75 -16.10
N PRO A 26 -23.84 -29.47 -15.53
CA PRO A 26 -25.09 -29.70 -16.24
C PRO A 26 -25.21 -28.76 -17.46
N PRO A 27 -25.76 -29.23 -18.59
CA PRO A 27 -25.80 -28.47 -19.85
C PRO A 27 -26.59 -27.16 -19.75
N GLN A 28 -27.53 -27.07 -18.79
CA GLN A 28 -28.27 -25.85 -18.48
C GLN A 28 -27.36 -24.73 -17.97
N VAL A 29 -26.36 -25.05 -17.13
CA VAL A 29 -25.41 -24.06 -16.62
C VAL A 29 -24.48 -23.59 -17.73
N ILE A 30 -24.04 -24.50 -18.60
CA ILE A 30 -23.19 -24.17 -19.76
C ILE A 30 -23.92 -23.21 -20.72
N ALA A 31 -25.20 -23.48 -21.02
CA ALA A 31 -26.01 -22.60 -21.86
C ALA A 31 -26.21 -21.21 -21.23
N ALA A 32 -26.44 -21.15 -19.91
CA ALA A 32 -26.52 -19.89 -19.19
C ALA A 32 -25.19 -19.11 -19.25
N LEU A 33 -24.04 -19.78 -19.00
CA LEU A 33 -22.72 -19.15 -19.05
C LEU A 33 -22.40 -18.59 -20.44
N HIS A 34 -22.69 -19.35 -21.49
CA HIS A 34 -22.50 -18.92 -22.88
C HIS A 34 -23.35 -17.69 -23.22
N SER A 35 -24.59 -17.60 -22.71
CA SER A 35 -25.43 -16.42 -22.93
C SER A 35 -24.94 -15.16 -22.21
N ILE A 36 -24.29 -15.32 -21.06
CA ILE A 36 -23.73 -14.22 -20.25
C ILE A 36 -22.36 -13.77 -20.79
N TYR A 37 -21.62 -14.64 -21.48
CA TYR A 37 -20.27 -14.40 -21.96
C TYR A 37 -20.03 -13.03 -22.65
N PRO A 38 -20.83 -12.59 -23.65
CA PRO A 38 -20.59 -11.29 -24.30
C PRO A 38 -20.80 -10.10 -23.35
N PHE A 39 -21.75 -10.21 -22.42
CA PHE A 39 -21.94 -9.21 -21.37
C PHE A 39 -20.77 -9.19 -20.39
N LEU A 40 -20.22 -10.37 -20.09
CA LEU A 40 -19.08 -10.52 -19.21
C LEU A 40 -17.83 -9.88 -19.81
N ILE A 41 -17.57 -10.07 -21.11
CA ILE A 41 -16.48 -9.38 -21.82
C ILE A 41 -16.68 -7.87 -21.78
N ALA A 42 -17.88 -7.38 -22.07
CA ALA A 42 -18.19 -5.95 -22.03
C ALA A 42 -17.97 -5.36 -20.63
N ALA A 43 -18.51 -6.02 -19.60
CA ALA A 43 -18.34 -5.63 -18.20
C ALA A 43 -16.88 -5.68 -17.77
N ASN A 44 -16.13 -6.70 -18.18
CA ASN A 44 -14.72 -6.85 -17.87
C ASN A 44 -13.86 -5.76 -18.53
N ARG A 45 -14.20 -5.37 -19.78
CA ARG A 45 -13.59 -4.21 -20.46
C ARG A 45 -13.90 -2.91 -19.71
N VAL A 46 -15.15 -2.67 -19.29
CA VAL A 46 -15.51 -1.48 -18.47
C VAL A 46 -14.75 -1.47 -17.15
N LEU A 47 -14.74 -2.58 -16.42
CA LEU A 47 -13.98 -2.70 -15.18
C LEU A 47 -12.50 -2.43 -15.41
N SER A 48 -11.93 -2.90 -16.51
CA SER A 48 -10.52 -2.66 -16.82
C SER A 48 -10.15 -1.17 -16.93
N PHE A 49 -11.06 -0.34 -17.46
CA PHE A 49 -10.90 1.11 -17.49
C PHE A 49 -10.98 1.70 -16.07
N VAL A 50 -11.97 1.27 -15.27
CA VAL A 50 -12.15 1.75 -13.89
C VAL A 50 -10.97 1.37 -12.97
N THR A 51 -10.48 0.13 -13.09
CA THR A 51 -9.38 -0.39 -12.26
C THR A 51 -7.99 -0.08 -12.81
N TRP A 52 -7.89 0.61 -13.96
CA TRP A 52 -6.62 0.89 -14.65
C TRP A 52 -5.80 -0.35 -15.03
N THR A 53 -6.45 -1.50 -15.23
CA THR A 53 -5.80 -2.77 -15.58
C THR A 53 -5.79 -3.05 -17.09
N THR A 54 -5.99 -2.02 -17.91
CA THR A 54 -5.88 -2.11 -19.37
C THR A 54 -4.42 -2.30 -19.79
N GLU A 55 -4.18 -3.06 -20.86
CA GLU A 55 -2.84 -3.23 -21.47
C GLU A 55 -2.17 -1.89 -21.83
N SER A 56 -2.98 -0.91 -22.22
CA SER A 56 -2.55 0.39 -22.72
C SER A 56 -2.98 1.52 -21.78
N TYR A 57 -2.08 1.96 -20.89
CA TYR A 57 -2.37 3.04 -19.92
C TYR A 57 -2.82 4.36 -20.56
N TYR A 58 -2.36 4.67 -21.78
CA TYR A 58 -2.69 5.93 -22.46
C TYR A 58 -4.19 6.13 -22.70
N ARG A 59 -4.97 5.05 -22.86
CA ARG A 59 -6.41 5.14 -23.12
C ARG A 59 -7.15 5.80 -21.95
N ASN A 60 -6.80 5.42 -20.71
CA ASN A 60 -7.35 6.04 -19.50
C ASN A 60 -6.92 7.51 -19.37
N PHE A 61 -5.67 7.83 -19.71
CA PHE A 61 -5.18 9.22 -19.69
C PHE A 61 -5.90 10.11 -20.69
N VAL A 62 -6.14 9.63 -21.92
CA VAL A 62 -6.87 10.38 -22.94
C VAL A 62 -8.31 10.64 -22.50
N LEU A 63 -9.01 9.63 -21.97
CA LEU A 63 -10.36 9.79 -21.42
C LEU A 63 -10.41 10.82 -20.29
N MET A 64 -9.45 10.76 -19.36
CA MET A 64 -9.32 11.73 -18.29
C MET A 64 -9.07 13.15 -18.82
N PHE A 65 -8.21 13.30 -19.82
CA PHE A 65 -7.88 14.60 -20.42
C PHE A 65 -9.09 15.22 -21.13
N ILE A 66 -9.82 14.43 -21.94
CA ILE A 66 -11.06 14.86 -22.59
C ILE A 66 -12.06 15.33 -21.54
N TYR A 67 -12.24 14.55 -20.47
CA TYR A 67 -13.14 14.92 -19.37
C TYR A 67 -12.74 16.25 -18.71
N ILE A 68 -11.46 16.46 -18.41
CA ILE A 68 -10.96 17.71 -17.81
C ILE A 68 -11.26 18.90 -18.72
N LEU A 69 -10.98 18.77 -20.03
CA LEU A 69 -11.28 19.82 -21.00
C LEU A 69 -12.79 20.11 -21.06
N SER A 70 -13.64 19.08 -21.06
CA SER A 70 -15.09 19.24 -21.04
C SER A 70 -15.55 20.03 -19.81
N VAL A 71 -15.06 19.71 -18.61
CA VAL A 71 -15.49 20.41 -17.39
C VAL A 71 -15.00 21.86 -17.34
N LEU A 72 -13.78 22.14 -17.79
CA LEU A 72 -13.23 23.51 -17.77
C LEU A 72 -14.00 24.44 -18.72
N HIS A 73 -14.39 23.94 -19.90
CA HIS A 73 -15.07 24.71 -20.94
C HIS A 73 -16.61 24.73 -20.83
N TRP A 74 -17.17 24.37 -19.66
CA TRP A 74 -18.61 24.15 -19.47
C TRP A 74 -19.55 25.34 -19.74
N ASN A 75 -19.08 26.60 -19.70
CA ASN A 75 -20.00 27.75 -19.61
C ASN A 75 -20.79 28.07 -20.90
N ASN A 76 -20.14 28.20 -22.06
CA ASN A 76 -20.81 28.77 -23.25
C ASN A 76 -20.72 27.86 -24.49
N TYR A 77 -19.64 27.11 -24.64
CA TYR A 77 -19.43 26.26 -25.82
C TYR A 77 -20.20 24.94 -25.74
N ILE A 78 -20.55 24.48 -24.54
CA ILE A 78 -21.20 23.18 -24.38
C ILE A 78 -22.63 23.14 -24.89
N ILE A 79 -23.44 24.19 -24.82
CA ILE A 79 -24.83 24.07 -25.33
C ILE A 79 -24.85 23.74 -26.85
N ILE A 80 -23.85 24.24 -27.59
CA ILE A 80 -23.68 23.97 -29.02
C ILE A 80 -23.01 22.61 -29.28
N VAL A 81 -22.04 22.21 -28.46
CA VAL A 81 -21.25 20.98 -28.64
C VAL A 81 -21.85 19.77 -27.89
N LEU A 82 -22.79 19.98 -26.96
CA LEU A 82 -23.42 18.92 -26.16
C LEU A 82 -24.18 17.92 -27.04
N PRO A 83 -24.98 18.33 -28.04
CA PRO A 83 -25.62 17.39 -28.94
C PRO A 83 -24.60 16.54 -29.71
N THR A 84 -23.48 17.12 -30.14
CA THR A 84 -22.43 16.37 -30.85
C THR A 84 -21.70 15.42 -29.91
N PHE A 85 -21.44 15.80 -28.66
CA PHE A 85 -20.89 14.90 -27.64
C PHE A 85 -21.85 13.75 -27.31
N ILE A 86 -23.16 13.99 -27.21
CA ILE A 86 -24.16 12.94 -26.96
C ILE A 86 -24.19 11.95 -28.11
N VAL A 87 -24.20 12.44 -29.36
CA VAL A 87 -24.15 11.57 -30.56
C VAL A 87 -22.85 10.79 -30.61
N LEU A 88 -21.69 11.41 -30.33
CA LEU A 88 -20.40 10.72 -30.29
C LEU A 88 -20.36 9.68 -29.17
N ALA A 89 -20.88 9.99 -27.99
CA ALA A 89 -20.99 9.04 -26.89
C ALA A 89 -21.87 7.85 -27.28
N TYR A 90 -23.02 8.09 -27.92
CA TYR A 90 -23.90 7.04 -28.43
C TYR A 90 -23.24 6.19 -29.52
N CYS A 91 -22.51 6.79 -30.46
CA CYS A 91 -21.74 6.07 -31.46
C CYS A 91 -20.63 5.24 -30.81
N CYS A 92 -19.96 5.78 -29.80
CA CYS A 92 -18.89 5.09 -29.07
C CYS A 92 -19.43 3.91 -28.25
N THR A 93 -20.57 4.06 -27.57
CA THR A 93 -21.20 2.96 -26.84
C THR A 93 -21.70 1.88 -27.79
N ASN A 94 -22.32 2.25 -28.92
CA ASN A 94 -22.72 1.26 -29.93
C ASN A 94 -21.52 0.57 -30.56
N TRP A 95 -20.44 1.30 -30.86
CA TRP A 95 -19.22 0.68 -31.33
C TRP A 95 -18.61 -0.24 -30.27
N PHE A 96 -18.61 0.15 -29.00
CA PHE A 96 -18.11 -0.66 -27.90
C PHE A 96 -18.91 -1.96 -27.72
N VAL A 97 -20.25 -1.85 -27.70
CA VAL A 97 -21.17 -3.00 -27.66
C VAL A 97 -20.95 -3.86 -28.90
N LYS A 98 -20.99 -3.28 -30.10
CA LYS A 98 -20.76 -4.02 -31.32
C LYS A 98 -19.40 -4.72 -31.29
N THR A 99 -18.34 -4.09 -30.82
CA THR A 99 -17.01 -4.70 -30.71
C THR A 99 -17.00 -5.81 -29.67
N SER A 100 -17.65 -5.66 -28.51
CA SER A 100 -17.73 -6.74 -27.52
C SER A 100 -18.57 -7.94 -27.97
N PHE A 101 -19.58 -7.73 -28.81
CA PHE A 101 -20.47 -8.78 -29.32
C PHE A 101 -20.03 -9.37 -30.68
N VAL A 102 -19.34 -8.59 -31.51
CA VAL A 102 -18.86 -9.00 -32.84
C VAL A 102 -17.49 -9.65 -32.76
N ASP A 103 -16.59 -9.20 -31.86
CA ASP A 103 -15.31 -9.90 -31.63
C ASP A 103 -15.57 -11.35 -31.18
N THR A 104 -16.61 -11.60 -30.37
CA THR A 104 -17.04 -12.95 -29.98
C THR A 104 -17.61 -13.79 -31.12
N ALA A 105 -18.16 -13.14 -32.15
CA ALA A 105 -18.76 -13.81 -33.31
C ALA A 105 -17.77 -14.05 -34.46
N TYR A 106 -16.63 -13.35 -34.47
CA TYR A 106 -15.62 -13.42 -35.53
C TYR A 106 -14.61 -14.56 -35.31
N PHE A 107 -14.41 -15.02 -34.07
CA PHE A 107 -13.72 -16.28 -33.82
C PHE A 107 -14.57 -17.41 -34.41
N MET A 108 -14.03 -18.13 -35.39
CA MET A 108 -14.70 -19.24 -36.09
C MET A 108 -15.09 -20.42 -35.17
N THR A 109 -14.81 -20.33 -33.87
CA THR A 109 -15.06 -21.34 -32.85
C THR A 109 -15.88 -20.72 -31.72
N PRO A 110 -16.96 -21.38 -31.25
CA PRO A 110 -17.64 -20.95 -30.03
C PRO A 110 -16.65 -20.93 -28.85
N PRO A 111 -16.80 -19.99 -27.90
CA PRO A 111 -15.90 -19.87 -26.76
C PRO A 111 -15.89 -21.18 -25.97
N THR A 112 -14.71 -21.61 -25.54
CA THR A 112 -14.58 -22.81 -24.71
C THR A 112 -15.08 -22.51 -23.30
N LEU A 113 -15.55 -23.54 -22.59
CA LEU A 113 -16.00 -23.35 -21.20
C LEU A 113 -14.89 -22.78 -20.31
N GLU A 114 -13.65 -23.20 -20.55
CA GLU A 114 -12.46 -22.69 -19.85
C GLU A 114 -12.27 -21.19 -20.05
N GLU A 115 -12.39 -20.68 -21.28
CA GLU A 115 -12.29 -19.26 -21.58
C GLU A 115 -13.39 -18.45 -20.85
N ILE A 116 -14.61 -18.99 -20.76
CA ILE A 116 -15.70 -18.33 -20.04
C ILE A 116 -15.41 -18.29 -18.53
N VAL A 117 -14.87 -19.36 -17.96
CA VAL A 117 -14.50 -19.40 -16.53
C VAL A 117 -13.33 -18.46 -16.24
N ASP A 118 -12.30 -18.45 -17.09
CA ASP A 118 -11.15 -17.55 -16.93
C ASP A 118 -11.56 -16.08 -17.03
N THR A 119 -12.45 -15.74 -17.96
CA THR A 119 -12.98 -14.38 -18.06
C THR A 119 -13.81 -14.01 -16.84
N LEU A 120 -14.59 -14.94 -16.29
CA LEU A 120 -15.36 -14.75 -15.05
C LEU A 120 -14.45 -14.55 -13.83
N ASP A 121 -13.37 -15.32 -13.71
CA ASP A 121 -12.39 -15.15 -12.63
C ASP A 121 -11.67 -13.80 -12.74
N ASN A 122 -11.32 -13.39 -13.96
CA ASN A 122 -10.79 -12.05 -14.21
C ASN A 122 -11.78 -10.94 -13.81
N PHE A 123 -13.06 -11.13 -14.11
CA PHE A 123 -14.11 -10.20 -13.70
C PHE A 123 -14.23 -10.15 -12.17
N ASN A 124 -14.29 -11.30 -11.49
CA ASN A 124 -14.37 -11.38 -10.03
C ASN A 124 -13.16 -10.73 -9.36
N MET A 125 -11.95 -10.98 -9.88
CA MET A 125 -10.73 -10.35 -9.38
C MET A 125 -10.82 -8.83 -9.47
N ARG A 126 -11.19 -8.28 -10.64
CA ARG A 126 -11.31 -6.83 -10.85
C ARG A 126 -12.45 -6.23 -10.03
N ALA A 127 -13.58 -6.91 -9.92
CA ALA A 127 -14.72 -6.49 -9.11
C ALA A 127 -14.37 -6.45 -7.63
N SER A 128 -13.52 -7.38 -7.17
CA SER A 128 -13.04 -7.40 -5.79
C SER A 128 -12.25 -6.15 -5.41
N PHE A 129 -11.56 -5.49 -6.35
CA PHE A 129 -10.90 -4.21 -6.06
C PHE A 129 -11.90 -3.11 -5.73
N VAL A 130 -13.04 -3.10 -6.42
CA VAL A 130 -14.11 -2.11 -6.22
C VAL A 130 -14.93 -2.42 -4.96
N SER A 131 -15.20 -3.69 -4.68
CA SER A 131 -15.97 -4.09 -3.49
C SER A 131 -15.18 -3.97 -2.18
N ARG A 132 -13.84 -3.96 -2.23
CA ARG A 132 -12.95 -3.73 -1.08
C ARG A 132 -12.92 -2.28 -0.57
N ILE A 133 -13.81 -1.40 -1.02
CA ILE A 133 -14.00 -0.09 -0.39
C ILE A 133 -14.54 -0.35 1.03
N ASN A 134 -13.62 -0.44 1.99
CA ASN A 134 -13.94 -0.65 3.39
C ASN A 134 -14.82 0.51 3.88
N ALA A 135 -16.02 0.20 4.37
CA ALA A 135 -16.81 1.14 5.14
C ALA A 135 -16.00 1.56 6.38
N PRO A 136 -15.94 2.87 6.71
CA PRO A 136 -15.18 3.31 7.89
C PRO A 136 -15.75 2.64 9.15
N SER A 137 -14.89 1.96 9.90
CA SER A 137 -15.29 1.20 11.10
C SER A 137 -15.62 2.13 12.27
N LYS A 138 -16.65 1.74 13.05
CA LYS A 138 -17.04 2.09 14.44
C LYS A 138 -17.07 3.56 14.93
N ASP A 139 -16.38 4.52 14.31
CA ASP A 139 -16.22 5.90 14.80
C ASP A 139 -16.92 6.96 13.92
N PHE A 140 -18.04 6.60 13.26
CA PHE A 140 -18.84 7.53 12.44
C PHE A 140 -19.22 8.82 13.17
N ARG A 141 -19.43 8.76 14.49
CA ARG A 141 -19.73 9.96 15.31
C ARG A 141 -18.60 10.98 15.28
N ARG A 142 -17.34 10.53 15.36
CA ARG A 142 -16.17 11.43 15.34
C ARG A 142 -15.96 12.02 13.96
N LEU A 143 -16.12 11.20 12.91
CA LEU A 143 -16.13 11.66 11.51
C LEU A 143 -17.17 12.75 11.28
N PHE A 144 -18.40 12.54 11.75
CA PHE A 144 -19.50 13.49 11.59
C PHE A 144 -19.24 14.81 12.35
N VAL A 145 -18.78 14.74 13.60
CA VAL A 145 -18.43 15.93 14.39
C VAL A 145 -17.31 16.73 13.71
N ASN A 146 -16.26 16.06 13.23
CA ASN A 146 -15.16 16.72 12.53
C ASN A 146 -15.64 17.33 11.21
N LEU A 147 -16.50 16.65 10.46
CA LEU A 147 -17.12 17.18 9.23
C LEU A 147 -17.88 18.48 9.52
N CYS A 148 -18.75 18.48 10.54
CA CYS A 148 -19.50 19.68 10.95
C CYS A 148 -18.56 20.82 11.36
N LEU A 149 -17.49 20.53 12.11
CA LEU A 149 -16.51 21.51 12.56
C LEU A 149 -15.70 22.10 11.40
N LEU A 150 -15.36 21.28 10.40
CA LEU A 150 -14.61 21.69 9.21
C LEU A 150 -15.48 22.34 8.12
N THR A 151 -16.82 22.22 8.20
CA THR A 151 -17.75 22.80 7.24
C THR A 151 -17.59 24.32 7.06
N PRO A 152 -17.51 25.18 8.11
CA PRO A 152 -17.32 26.61 7.92
C PRO A 152 -15.98 26.94 7.23
N PHE A 153 -14.92 26.19 7.54
CA PHE A 153 -13.64 26.33 6.86
C PHE A 153 -13.74 25.95 5.37
N TYR A 154 -14.46 24.86 5.06
CA TYR A 154 -14.72 24.45 3.67
C TYR A 154 -15.51 25.52 2.90
N VAL A 155 -16.58 26.05 3.49
CA VAL A 155 -17.40 27.11 2.87
C VAL A 155 -16.57 28.37 2.61
N TYR A 156 -15.72 28.77 3.55
CA TYR A 156 -14.80 29.89 3.37
C TYR A 156 -13.84 29.66 2.19
N LEU A 157 -13.26 28.46 2.10
CA LEU A 157 -12.31 28.09 1.06
C LEU A 157 -12.97 28.04 -0.33
N MET A 158 -14.17 27.46 -0.41
CA MET A 158 -14.97 27.42 -1.64
C MET A 158 -15.40 28.81 -2.12
N LYS A 159 -15.73 29.73 -1.20
CA LYS A 159 -16.14 31.09 -1.57
C LYS A 159 -14.97 31.93 -2.10
N ASN A 160 -13.78 31.77 -1.53
CA ASN A 160 -12.67 32.69 -1.79
C ASN A 160 -11.64 32.17 -2.80
N TYR A 161 -11.37 30.86 -2.83
CA TYR A 161 -10.21 30.32 -3.55
C TYR A 161 -10.56 29.29 -4.62
N ILE A 162 -11.62 28.48 -4.45
CA ILE A 162 -11.90 27.35 -5.36
C ILE A 162 -13.17 27.61 -6.19
N SER A 163 -13.01 27.79 -7.50
CA SER A 163 -14.13 27.74 -8.44
C SER A 163 -14.76 26.34 -8.47
N TYR A 164 -16.08 26.26 -8.62
CA TYR A 164 -16.82 24.99 -8.69
C TYR A 164 -16.26 24.06 -9.79
N LYS A 165 -15.74 24.61 -10.89
CA LYS A 165 -15.11 23.84 -11.98
C LYS A 165 -13.86 23.10 -11.52
N VAL A 166 -12.99 23.80 -10.80
CA VAL A 166 -11.74 23.22 -10.27
C VAL A 166 -12.08 22.14 -9.24
N TRP A 167 -13.07 22.39 -8.38
CA TRP A 167 -13.52 21.39 -7.41
C TRP A 167 -14.08 20.13 -8.08
N MET A 168 -14.92 20.27 -9.11
CA MET A 168 -15.41 19.11 -9.86
C MET A 168 -14.28 18.35 -10.55
N VAL A 169 -13.32 19.04 -11.18
CA VAL A 169 -12.16 18.39 -11.80
C VAL A 169 -11.31 17.64 -10.77
N CYS A 170 -10.99 18.25 -9.64
CA CYS A 170 -10.19 17.62 -8.59
C CYS A 170 -10.87 16.39 -8.01
N THR A 171 -12.17 16.46 -7.72
CA THR A 171 -12.93 15.34 -7.16
C THR A 171 -13.06 14.19 -8.15
N SER A 172 -13.42 14.46 -9.40
CA SER A 172 -13.50 13.42 -10.43
C SER A 172 -12.13 12.80 -10.75
N LEU A 173 -11.06 13.61 -10.75
CA LEU A 173 -9.71 13.10 -10.98
C LEU A 173 -9.29 12.17 -9.85
N PHE A 174 -9.61 12.51 -8.60
CA PHE A 174 -9.35 11.62 -7.46
C PHE A 174 -10.08 10.29 -7.57
N VAL A 175 -11.38 10.31 -7.95
CA VAL A 175 -12.18 9.08 -8.13
C VAL A 175 -11.63 8.25 -9.30
N PHE A 176 -11.40 8.87 -10.45
CA PHE A 176 -10.93 8.15 -11.65
C PHE A 176 -9.54 7.55 -11.45
N THR A 177 -8.62 8.27 -10.80
CA THR A 177 -7.25 7.80 -10.57
C THR A 177 -7.11 6.91 -9.34
N TYR A 178 -8.20 6.63 -8.62
CA TYR A 178 -8.15 5.91 -7.35
C TYR A 178 -7.51 4.52 -7.47
N TYR A 179 -7.78 3.76 -8.54
CA TYR A 179 -7.20 2.43 -8.72
C TYR A 179 -5.92 2.42 -9.55
N SER A 180 -5.45 3.57 -10.03
CA SER A 180 -4.24 3.67 -10.83
C SER A 180 -2.99 3.30 -10.02
N THR A 181 -2.13 2.46 -10.58
CA THR A 181 -0.89 1.98 -9.95
C THR A 181 0.04 3.11 -9.50
N TRP A 182 0.19 4.14 -10.34
CA TRP A 182 1.00 5.32 -10.06
C TRP A 182 0.44 6.16 -8.91
N PHE A 183 -0.88 6.36 -8.88
CA PHE A 183 -1.53 7.11 -7.82
C PHE A 183 -1.65 6.31 -6.51
N ILE A 184 -1.73 4.98 -6.58
CA ILE A 184 -1.57 4.11 -5.41
C ILE A 184 -0.17 4.31 -4.81
N ALA A 185 0.89 4.27 -5.62
CA ALA A 185 2.25 4.51 -5.16
C ALA A 185 2.40 5.92 -4.56
N LEU A 186 1.87 6.95 -5.23
CA LEU A 186 1.88 8.33 -4.74
C LEU A 186 1.17 8.46 -3.39
N ARG A 187 -0.02 7.89 -3.22
CA ARG A 187 -0.76 7.95 -1.95
C ARG A 187 -0.06 7.17 -0.84
N ARG A 188 0.54 6.01 -1.14
CA ARG A 188 1.37 5.26 -0.18
C ARG A 188 2.58 6.09 0.26
N LEU A 189 3.21 6.81 -0.67
CA LEU A 189 4.32 7.72 -0.39
C LEU A 189 3.87 8.92 0.45
N LEU A 190 2.75 9.56 0.09
CA LEU A 190 2.17 10.67 0.86
C LEU A 190 1.80 10.23 2.28
N PHE A 191 1.23 9.04 2.45
CA PHE A 191 0.86 8.51 3.76
C PHE A 191 2.08 8.23 4.65
N ARG A 192 3.29 8.08 4.10
CA ARG A 192 4.53 7.97 4.89
C ARG A 192 4.89 9.28 5.59
N LEU A 193 4.41 10.42 5.08
CA LEU A 193 4.70 11.74 5.63
C LEU A 193 3.91 11.99 6.92
N LYS A 194 4.62 12.35 8.00
CA LYS A 194 4.02 12.75 9.30
C LYS A 194 2.96 13.85 9.19
N PRO A 195 3.14 14.96 8.43
CA PRO A 195 2.10 15.98 8.32
C PRO A 195 0.83 15.46 7.65
N VAL A 196 0.95 14.58 6.66
CA VAL A 196 -0.21 13.98 5.98
C VAL A 196 -1.02 13.11 6.94
N LYS A 197 -0.36 12.29 7.78
CA LYS A 197 -1.05 11.52 8.82
C LYS A 197 -1.78 12.39 9.84
N ARG A 198 -1.17 13.52 10.24
CA ARG A 198 -1.80 14.47 11.17
C ARG A 198 -3.02 15.15 10.56
N LEU A 199 -2.91 15.62 9.31
CA LEU A 199 -4.02 16.22 8.58
C LEU A 199 -5.15 15.22 8.37
N LEU A 200 -4.82 14.01 7.91
CA LEU A 200 -5.82 12.94 7.75
C LEU A 200 -6.51 12.64 9.07
N GLY A 201 -5.78 12.54 10.19
CA GLY A 201 -6.39 12.30 11.49
C GLY A 201 -7.27 13.46 11.98
N LEU A 202 -6.98 14.69 11.59
CA LEU A 202 -7.86 15.83 11.84
C LEU A 202 -9.14 15.75 11.00
N PHE A 203 -9.05 15.39 9.72
CA PHE A 203 -10.21 15.23 8.84
C PHE A 203 -11.07 14.01 9.20
N THR A 204 -10.45 12.85 9.43
CA THR A 204 -11.16 11.60 9.70
C THR A 204 -11.49 11.40 11.18
N GLY A 205 -10.81 12.12 12.08
CA GLY A 205 -10.92 11.87 13.51
C GLY A 205 -10.26 10.57 13.96
N GLU A 206 -9.57 9.86 13.06
CA GLU A 206 -8.81 8.67 13.39
C GLU A 206 -7.38 9.02 13.80
N ASN A 207 -6.94 8.49 14.94
CA ASN A 207 -5.57 8.65 15.40
C ASN A 207 -4.64 7.70 14.64
N TYR A 208 -4.15 8.12 13.47
CA TYR A 208 -3.08 7.42 12.78
C TYR A 208 -1.81 7.44 13.63
N SER A 209 -1.37 6.28 14.11
CA SER A 209 -0.18 6.17 14.95
C SER A 209 1.06 6.69 14.21
N VAL A 210 1.66 7.74 14.75
CA VAL A 210 2.97 8.26 14.30
C VAL A 210 4.13 7.47 14.95
N ALA A 211 3.86 6.68 15.99
CA ALA A 211 4.80 5.80 16.68
C ALA A 211 4.13 4.57 17.33
N ASP A 212 4.94 3.51 17.47
CA ASP A 212 4.79 2.11 17.91
C ASP A 212 3.59 1.67 18.78
N ASN A 213 2.45 1.36 18.14
CA ASN A 213 1.43 0.52 18.78
C ASN A 213 1.95 -0.90 19.09
N GLU A 214 3.00 -1.37 18.40
CA GLU A 214 3.63 -2.69 18.61
C GLU A 214 4.29 -2.80 20.00
N LEU A 215 4.88 -1.70 20.49
CA LEU A 215 5.47 -1.66 21.83
C LEU A 215 4.40 -1.79 22.91
N GLU A 216 3.26 -1.09 22.82
CA GLU A 216 2.18 -1.22 23.80
C GLU A 216 1.59 -2.64 23.85
N VAL A 217 1.38 -3.28 22.70
CA VAL A 217 0.87 -4.65 22.62
C VAL A 217 1.88 -5.65 23.20
N THR A 218 3.16 -5.49 22.89
CA THR A 218 4.21 -6.32 23.50
C THR A 218 4.27 -6.11 25.01
N LEU A 219 4.23 -4.87 25.51
CA LEU A 219 4.19 -4.59 26.95
C LEU A 219 3.00 -5.23 27.67
N LEU A 220 1.81 -5.23 27.06
CA LEU A 220 0.63 -5.88 27.63
C LEU A 220 0.75 -7.41 27.61
N ASN A 221 1.30 -7.98 26.54
CA ASN A 221 1.52 -9.42 26.37
C ASN A 221 2.74 -9.98 27.15
N LEU A 222 3.64 -9.12 27.62
CA LEU A 222 4.69 -9.48 28.56
C LEU A 222 4.05 -9.82 29.93
N ASN A 223 3.47 -11.01 30.04
CA ASN A 223 3.43 -11.77 31.28
C ASN A 223 4.84 -12.32 31.48
N THR A 224 5.79 -11.43 31.78
CA THR A 224 7.14 -11.84 32.13
C THR A 224 7.06 -12.57 33.45
N LYS A 225 7.63 -13.78 33.51
CA LYS A 225 7.74 -14.60 34.73
C LYS A 225 8.44 -13.88 35.91
N ASN A 226 8.99 -12.68 35.66
CA ASN A 226 9.74 -11.84 36.59
C ASN A 226 9.01 -10.52 36.95
N SER A 227 7.73 -10.33 36.58
CA SER A 227 6.99 -9.14 37.01
C SER A 227 6.74 -9.20 38.51
N ILE A 228 7.31 -8.26 39.26
CA ILE A 228 7.12 -8.13 40.71
C ILE A 228 5.65 -7.80 41.02
N ASP A 229 4.96 -7.10 40.11
CA ASP A 229 3.58 -6.68 40.28
C ASP A 229 2.83 -6.51 38.94
N ARG A 230 1.49 -6.42 38.94
CA ARG A 230 0.71 -6.20 37.70
C ARG A 230 1.00 -4.87 37.02
N ASN A 231 1.37 -3.86 37.80
CA ASN A 231 1.64 -2.51 37.34
C ASN A 231 3.12 -2.26 37.07
N THR A 232 4.03 -3.13 37.51
CA THR A 232 5.47 -2.96 37.30
C THR A 232 6.00 -4.04 36.36
N LYS A 233 6.57 -3.61 35.24
CA LYS A 233 7.11 -4.52 34.23
C LYS A 233 8.57 -4.21 33.96
N VAL A 234 9.40 -5.26 33.93
CA VAL A 234 10.79 -5.18 33.47
C VAL A 234 10.81 -5.44 31.98
N ILE A 235 11.44 -4.53 31.24
CA ILE A 235 11.53 -4.55 29.78
C ILE A 235 13.00 -4.44 29.41
N GLU A 236 13.40 -5.21 28.41
CA GLU A 236 14.72 -5.12 27.82
C GLU A 236 14.64 -4.32 26.53
N PHE A 237 15.38 -3.22 26.48
CA PHE A 237 15.54 -2.45 25.25
C PHE A 237 16.72 -2.97 24.46
N HIS A 238 16.53 -3.09 23.15
CA HIS A 238 17.58 -3.48 22.22
C HIS A 238 17.89 -2.33 21.26
N LEU A 239 19.17 -1.97 21.18
CA LEU A 239 19.72 -1.04 20.20
C LEU A 239 20.76 -1.75 19.35
N LEU A 240 20.98 -1.27 18.14
CA LEU A 240 22.07 -1.66 17.27
C LEU A 240 23.10 -0.54 17.27
N GLU A 241 24.32 -0.88 17.63
CA GLU A 241 25.51 -0.06 17.41
C GLU A 241 26.09 -0.41 16.05
N ASN A 242 26.22 0.59 15.18
CA ASN A 242 26.58 0.46 13.78
C ASN A 242 27.89 1.19 13.52
N GLU A 243 28.79 0.54 12.78
CA GLU A 243 30.06 1.12 12.38
C GLU A 243 30.38 0.80 10.92
N ARG A 244 31.18 1.68 10.32
CA ARG A 244 31.63 1.60 8.93
C ARG A 244 33.15 1.54 8.87
N ARG A 245 33.66 0.70 7.97
CA ARG A 245 35.08 0.59 7.66
C ARG A 245 35.50 1.68 6.67
N TRP A 246 36.49 2.46 7.05
CA TRP A 246 37.10 3.50 6.23
C TRP A 246 38.54 3.14 5.89
N VAL A 247 38.93 3.39 4.64
CA VAL A 247 40.30 3.19 4.17
C VAL A 247 41.24 4.08 5.00
N GLY A 248 42.24 3.48 5.65
CA GLY A 248 43.22 4.16 6.51
C GLY A 248 42.79 4.38 7.97
N LEU A 249 41.48 4.45 8.28
CA LEU A 249 40.97 4.68 9.64
C LEU A 249 40.43 3.41 10.32
N GLY A 250 40.12 2.37 9.55
CA GLY A 250 39.50 1.16 10.08
C GLY A 250 38.02 1.36 10.41
N TRP A 251 37.52 0.67 11.43
CA TRP A 251 36.13 0.72 11.85
C TRP A 251 35.83 1.99 12.65
N CYS A 252 34.85 2.78 12.22
CA CYS A 252 34.47 4.05 12.84
C CYS A 252 32.95 4.24 12.85
N LYS A 253 32.45 5.04 13.81
CA LYS A 253 31.04 5.45 13.94
C LYS A 253 30.62 6.55 12.93
N ARG A 254 31.49 6.90 11.99
CA ARG A 254 31.16 7.87 10.93
C ARG A 254 30.45 7.13 9.79
N MET A 255 29.14 7.30 9.73
CA MET A 255 28.26 6.67 8.73
C MET A 255 28.04 7.60 7.54
N MET A 256 27.61 7.05 6.41
CA MET A 256 27.18 7.87 5.27
C MET A 256 25.82 8.54 5.56
N PHE A 257 25.54 9.70 4.95
CA PHE A 257 24.29 10.44 5.18
C PHE A 257 23.01 9.68 4.81
N PHE A 258 23.10 8.75 3.85
CA PHE A 258 21.99 7.92 3.39
C PHE A 258 21.91 6.55 4.08
N GLU A 259 22.79 6.30 5.05
CA GLU A 259 22.92 5.05 5.77
C GLU A 259 22.23 5.09 7.14
N ARG A 260 22.23 3.97 7.86
CA ARG A 260 21.80 3.89 9.27
C ARG A 260 22.68 4.80 10.14
N SER A 261 22.11 5.35 11.21
CA SER A 261 22.86 6.11 12.22
C SER A 261 23.78 5.20 13.05
N PRO A 262 24.76 5.78 13.78
CA PRO A 262 25.67 5.00 14.62
C PRO A 262 24.97 4.17 15.68
N TYR A 263 23.81 4.62 16.19
CA TYR A 263 22.94 3.80 17.01
C TYR A 263 21.51 3.85 16.49
N CYS A 264 20.84 2.72 16.34
CA CYS A 264 19.45 2.67 15.92
C CYS A 264 18.67 1.56 16.62
N THR A 265 17.35 1.67 16.66
CA THR A 265 16.48 0.57 17.12
C THR A 265 16.49 -0.60 16.13
N LEU A 266 16.17 -1.81 16.59
CA LEU A 266 16.06 -3.01 15.72
C LEU A 266 15.12 -2.78 14.52
N ASP A 267 14.01 -2.09 14.74
CA ASP A 267 13.01 -1.77 13.73
C ASP A 267 13.44 -0.67 12.74
N LEU A 268 14.63 -0.08 12.91
CA LEU A 268 15.15 1.03 12.11
C LEU A 268 14.22 2.27 12.06
N LYS A 269 13.37 2.46 13.08
CA LYS A 269 12.46 3.60 13.19
C LYS A 269 13.10 4.80 13.88
N GLN A 270 13.94 4.56 14.89
CA GLN A 270 14.63 5.60 15.66
C GLN A 270 16.13 5.56 15.40
N TYR A 271 16.70 6.72 15.09
CA TYR A 271 18.10 6.95 14.80
C TYR A 271 18.67 7.86 15.89
N LEU A 272 19.77 7.45 16.52
CA LEU A 272 20.42 8.16 17.62
C LEU A 272 21.88 8.48 17.26
N GLY A 273 22.35 9.64 17.71
CA GLY A 273 23.74 10.07 17.58
C GLY A 273 24.61 9.53 18.70
N SER A 274 24.15 9.67 19.95
CA SER A 274 24.76 9.08 21.15
C SER A 274 23.79 8.13 21.87
N LEU A 275 24.33 7.29 22.77
CA LEU A 275 23.54 6.43 23.65
C LEU A 275 22.76 7.22 24.71
N ASP A 276 23.23 8.42 25.05
CA ASP A 276 22.61 9.30 26.04
C ASP A 276 21.37 10.02 25.49
N ASP A 277 21.24 10.11 24.15
CA ASP A 277 20.08 10.72 23.47
C ASP A 277 18.84 9.81 23.47
N PHE A 278 18.93 8.65 24.13
CA PHE A 278 17.82 7.70 24.17
C PHE A 278 16.66 8.24 24.99
N CYS A 279 15.55 8.50 24.31
CA CYS A 279 14.28 8.85 24.92
C CYS A 279 13.36 7.63 25.02
N PHE A 280 12.74 7.45 26.18
CA PHE A 280 11.75 6.40 26.37
C PHE A 280 10.50 6.61 25.49
N PRO A 281 9.88 5.52 25.01
CA PRO A 281 8.62 5.60 24.30
C PRO A 281 7.49 6.07 25.23
N LYS A 282 6.59 6.91 24.73
CA LYS A 282 5.39 7.34 25.46
C LYS A 282 4.26 6.34 25.21
N LEU A 283 3.62 5.88 26.28
CA LEU A 283 2.50 4.93 26.24
C LEU A 283 1.19 5.71 26.31
N LYS A 284 0.29 5.51 25.34
CA LYS A 284 -1.00 6.22 25.22
C LYS A 284 -1.97 5.87 26.35
N ASN A 285 -2.04 4.58 26.72
CA ASN A 285 -2.96 4.12 27.76
C ASN A 285 -2.46 4.38 29.19
N TYR A 286 -1.22 4.83 29.33
CA TYR A 286 -0.56 5.05 30.61
C TYR A 286 0.28 6.34 30.53
N GLU A 287 -0.40 7.48 30.60
CA GLU A 287 0.23 8.80 30.43
C GLU A 287 1.26 9.09 31.53
N ASN A 288 1.02 8.61 32.76
CA ASN A 288 1.89 8.81 33.92
C ASN A 288 2.90 7.67 34.12
N THR A 289 3.50 7.19 33.03
CA THR A 289 4.52 6.14 33.08
C THR A 289 5.86 6.65 33.59
N LYS A 290 6.41 5.97 34.60
CA LYS A 290 7.76 6.22 35.10
C LYS A 290 8.69 5.12 34.61
N TRP A 291 9.74 5.52 33.92
CA TRP A 291 10.80 4.65 33.42
C TRP A 291 12.03 4.79 34.31
N ILE A 292 12.56 3.68 34.79
CA ILE A 292 13.73 3.63 35.67
C ILE A 292 14.71 2.62 35.08
N TRP A 293 15.92 3.06 34.75
CA TRP A 293 16.97 2.14 34.32
C TRP A 293 17.36 1.22 35.48
N LEU A 294 17.34 -0.08 35.25
CA LEU A 294 17.90 -1.06 36.19
C LEU A 294 19.41 -1.17 35.99
N ASP A 295 19.83 -1.19 34.73
CA ASP A 295 21.24 -1.28 34.35
C ASP A 295 21.89 0.11 34.26
N LYS A 296 23.13 0.22 34.77
CA LYS A 296 23.91 1.47 34.75
C LYS A 296 24.31 1.92 33.34
N SER A 297 24.56 0.97 32.43
CA SER A 297 25.00 1.24 31.06
C SER A 297 24.45 0.20 30.09
N TRP A 298 24.57 0.49 28.80
CA TRP A 298 24.23 -0.44 27.72
C TRP A 298 25.25 -1.60 27.68
N VAL A 299 24.76 -2.83 27.68
CA VAL A 299 25.60 -4.04 27.67
C VAL A 299 25.55 -4.66 26.27
N PRO A 300 26.70 -4.98 25.66
CA PRO A 300 26.71 -5.67 24.37
C PRO A 300 26.19 -7.11 24.50
N ASP A 301 25.48 -7.57 23.47
CA ASP A 301 25.01 -8.96 23.39
C ASP A 301 26.16 -9.94 23.14
N GLN A 302 25.97 -11.20 23.55
CA GLN A 302 26.99 -12.26 23.48
C GLN A 302 27.39 -12.60 22.05
N LYS A 303 26.53 -12.33 21.06
CA LYS A 303 26.76 -12.62 19.63
C LYS A 303 27.87 -11.76 19.01
N GLY A 304 28.33 -10.72 19.69
CA GLY A 304 29.41 -9.85 19.20
C GLY A 304 29.01 -9.02 17.98
N TRP A 305 29.96 -8.81 17.07
CA TRP A 305 29.76 -8.04 15.84
C TRP A 305 29.28 -8.93 14.70
N THR A 306 28.29 -8.45 13.94
CA THR A 306 27.87 -9.01 12.66
C THR A 306 28.33 -8.09 11.54
N TYR A 307 29.14 -8.63 10.63
CA TYR A 307 29.73 -7.92 9.51
C TYR A 307 28.88 -8.11 8.24
N CYS A 308 28.66 -7.03 7.52
CA CYS A 308 27.86 -6.99 6.30
C CYS A 308 28.61 -6.30 5.16
N ASP A 309 28.06 -6.40 3.95
CA ASP A 309 28.52 -5.65 2.79
C ASP A 309 28.19 -4.15 2.88
N ASN A 310 28.40 -3.38 1.81
CA ASN A 310 28.11 -1.95 1.76
C ASN A 310 26.63 -1.59 1.95
N TYR A 311 25.72 -2.55 1.76
CA TYR A 311 24.28 -2.35 1.77
C TYR A 311 23.59 -3.03 2.96
N TRP A 312 24.36 -3.41 3.99
CA TRP A 312 23.88 -4.15 5.17
C TRP A 312 23.33 -5.54 4.86
N ASN A 313 23.70 -6.12 3.72
CA ASN A 313 23.28 -7.45 3.31
C ASN A 313 24.36 -8.50 3.63
N HIS A 314 23.98 -9.77 3.56
CA HIS A 314 24.87 -10.93 3.76
C HIS A 314 25.60 -10.91 5.12
N PRO A 315 24.86 -11.01 6.25
CA PRO A 315 25.45 -10.95 7.58
C PRO A 315 26.38 -12.14 7.85
N GLN A 316 27.54 -11.87 8.44
CA GLN A 316 28.55 -12.87 8.79
C GLN A 316 29.18 -12.55 10.14
N HIS A 317 29.58 -13.56 10.91
CA HIS A 317 30.20 -13.38 12.24
C HIS A 317 31.73 -13.17 12.19
N GLY A 318 32.33 -13.14 11.00
CA GLY A 318 33.77 -12.93 10.80
C GLY A 318 34.05 -11.71 9.94
N ASP A 319 35.12 -10.98 10.26
CA ASP A 319 35.61 -9.87 9.45
C ASP A 319 36.22 -10.41 8.15
N SER A 320 35.99 -9.71 7.04
CA SER A 320 36.62 -10.01 5.75
C SER A 320 36.84 -8.74 4.96
N VAL A 321 37.70 -8.81 3.94
CA VAL A 321 38.05 -7.65 3.11
C VAL A 321 36.84 -7.07 2.36
N THR A 322 35.84 -7.90 2.08
CA THR A 322 34.60 -7.49 1.41
C THR A 322 33.54 -6.92 2.36
N ARG A 323 33.84 -6.85 3.66
CA ARG A 323 32.94 -6.27 4.67
C ARG A 323 33.29 -4.82 4.96
N TYR A 324 32.25 -3.99 4.88
CA TYR A 324 32.36 -2.54 5.03
C TYR A 324 31.49 -1.99 6.15
N THR A 325 30.48 -2.73 6.57
CA THR A 325 29.57 -2.34 7.65
C THR A 325 29.55 -3.42 8.71
N ARG A 326 29.38 -3.03 9.97
CA ARG A 326 29.17 -3.97 11.06
C ARG A 326 28.14 -3.42 12.05
N SER A 327 27.38 -4.33 12.64
CA SER A 327 26.44 -4.02 13.72
C SER A 327 26.67 -4.91 14.91
N ARG A 328 26.44 -4.37 16.11
CA ARG A 328 26.40 -5.13 17.36
C ARG A 328 25.14 -4.75 18.11
N GLN A 329 24.46 -5.75 18.66
CA GLN A 329 23.29 -5.51 19.49
C GLN A 329 23.74 -5.11 20.90
N LEU A 330 23.14 -4.04 21.41
CA LEU A 330 23.24 -3.57 22.78
C LEU A 330 21.89 -3.83 23.45
N ARG A 331 21.94 -4.22 24.72
CA ARG A 331 20.77 -4.42 25.56
C ARG A 331 20.86 -3.61 26.83
N ARG A 332 19.72 -3.16 27.32
CA ARG A 332 19.62 -2.48 28.61
C ARG A 332 18.25 -2.69 29.22
N GLN A 333 18.22 -3.13 30.47
CA GLN A 333 16.97 -3.39 31.17
C GLN A 333 16.45 -2.13 31.86
N CYS A 334 15.14 -1.94 31.74
CA CYS A 334 14.40 -0.85 32.34
C CYS A 334 13.17 -1.38 33.07
N LEU A 335 12.89 -0.81 34.23
CA LEU A 335 11.65 -1.00 34.95
C LEU A 335 10.67 0.09 34.56
N VAL A 336 9.46 -0.33 34.21
CA VAL A 336 8.33 0.55 33.94
C VAL A 336 7.29 0.40 35.02
N VAL A 337 6.93 1.52 35.62
CA VAL A 337 5.76 1.64 36.50
C VAL A 337 4.61 2.20 35.68
N LEU A 338 3.62 1.34 35.42
CA LEU A 338 2.37 1.67 34.73
C LEU A 338 1.41 2.30 35.73
N ASN A 339 1.31 3.63 35.74
CA ASN A 339 0.22 4.32 36.41
C ASN A 339 -0.85 4.65 35.37
N LYS A 340 -2.10 4.27 35.66
CA LYS A 340 -3.26 4.66 34.85
C LYS A 340 -3.60 6.13 35.06
#